data_AF-A0A202E3Z0-F1
#
_entry.id   AF-A0A202E3Z0-F1
#
_cell.length_a   1.000
_cell.length_b   1.000
_cell.length_c   1.000
_cell.angle_alpha   90.00
_cell.angle_beta   90.00
_cell.angle_gamma   90.00
#
_symmetry.space_group_name_H-M   'P 1'
#
loop_
_entity.id
_entity.type
_entity.pdbx_description
1 polymer ?
#
loop_
_entity_poly.entity_id
_entity_poly.type
_entity_poly.pdbx_seq_one_letter_code
_entity_poly.pdbx_strand_id
1 'polypeptide(L)'
;MTIVSFEGIPTENRVIHITDPLTAGNEEGYGMGYLRSLPLLLHYGVTQFTFPRGWLSASSTDTFDAVVEEREDRQFRYTAIPDLEFDYVLIDTDRRADTLGFDQLCQVTNQDLEDAQTSSTTHKLMDAYKTDRIKELFLLTDTGDFKMQGTVTQKSMAEDVDRISQLDYTDLAQKYIAQNFEKPRLSLGETRNIWLHHAAAEYKDVMGYEPTQIRDLFEFDILKPGIRTWDILEFLASDTAKEDPAHIEAVTRPWVESDNSVIETYIRNALQEFDYDREKVRAYRTED
;
A
#
# COMPACT_ATOMS: atom_id res chain seq x y z
N MET A 1 18.78 2.42 2.09
CA MET A 1 18.78 3.71 2.83
C MET A 1 18.30 3.38 4.25
N THR A 2 18.96 3.92 5.26
CA THR A 2 18.70 3.59 6.68
C THR A 2 17.83 4.70 7.30
N ILE A 3 16.71 4.34 7.92
CA ILE A 3 15.81 5.28 8.58
C ILE A 3 16.25 5.45 10.02
N VAL A 4 16.99 6.52 10.35
CA VAL A 4 17.51 6.73 11.73
C VAL A 4 16.41 6.79 12.80
N SER A 5 15.23 7.31 12.46
CA SER A 5 14.07 7.33 13.35
C SER A 5 12.75 7.34 12.59
N PHE A 6 11.76 6.61 13.08
CA PHE A 6 10.38 6.65 12.59
C PHE A 6 9.52 7.38 13.63
N GLU A 7 8.96 8.53 13.27
CA GLU A 7 8.13 9.33 14.19
C GLU A 7 8.81 9.70 15.53
N GLY A 8 10.13 9.95 15.46
CA GLY A 8 10.95 10.26 16.62
C GLY A 8 11.35 9.03 17.45
N ILE A 9 10.94 7.83 17.04
CA ILE A 9 11.38 6.56 17.64
C ILE A 9 12.61 6.06 16.89
N PRO A 10 13.75 5.82 17.57
CA PRO A 10 14.91 5.18 16.95
C PRO A 10 14.55 3.78 16.43
N THR A 11 14.88 3.51 15.18
CA THR A 11 14.70 2.21 14.52
C THR A 11 15.82 1.23 14.84
N GLU A 12 17.00 1.74 15.21
CA GLU A 12 18.17 0.92 15.49
C GLU A 12 17.91 -0.05 16.65
N ASN A 13 18.19 -1.34 16.41
CA ASN A 13 17.98 -2.41 17.39
C ASN A 13 16.53 -2.43 17.93
N ARG A 14 15.56 -2.02 17.13
CA ARG A 14 14.13 -2.06 17.47
C ARG A 14 13.27 -2.50 16.28
N VAL A 15 12.29 -3.35 16.56
CA VAL A 15 11.21 -3.63 15.61
C VAL A 15 10.14 -2.56 15.75
N ILE A 16 9.78 -1.91 14.64
CA ILE A 16 8.66 -0.96 14.60
C ILE A 16 7.41 -1.72 14.17
N HIS A 17 6.46 -1.88 15.08
CA HIS A 17 5.21 -2.59 14.85
C HIS A 17 4.08 -1.58 14.73
N ILE A 18 3.44 -1.55 13.57
CA ILE A 18 2.34 -0.65 13.26
C ILE A 18 1.08 -1.51 13.18
N THR A 19 0.04 -1.10 13.89
CA THR A 19 -1.26 -1.77 13.86
C THR A 19 -2.21 -0.99 12.96
N ASP A 20 -2.80 -1.68 11.99
CA ASP A 20 -3.89 -1.18 11.17
C ASP A 20 -4.92 -2.31 10.95
N PRO A 21 -6.09 -2.24 11.61
CA PRO A 21 -7.14 -3.26 11.46
C PRO A 21 -7.55 -3.56 10.01
N LEU A 22 -7.41 -2.60 9.08
CA LEU A 22 -7.74 -2.83 7.67
C LEU A 22 -6.73 -3.72 6.93
N THR A 23 -5.61 -4.08 7.58
CA THR A 23 -4.68 -5.09 7.10
C THR A 23 -5.29 -6.51 7.10
N ALA A 24 -6.32 -6.76 7.94
CA ALA A 24 -7.09 -8.01 7.89
C ALA A 24 -8.08 -8.05 6.71
N GLY A 25 -8.41 -6.89 6.13
CA GLY A 25 -9.58 -6.73 5.25
C GLY A 25 -10.83 -6.44 6.08
N ASN A 26 -11.95 -6.15 5.42
CA ASN A 26 -13.22 -5.89 6.10
C ASN A 26 -14.11 -7.15 6.17
N GLU A 27 -15.05 -7.18 7.13
CA GLU A 27 -15.95 -8.32 7.42
C GLU A 27 -16.80 -8.79 6.21
N GLU A 28 -16.92 -7.96 5.18
CA GLU A 28 -17.69 -8.25 3.96
C GLU A 28 -16.89 -9.03 2.91
N GLY A 29 -15.63 -9.41 3.20
CA GLY A 29 -14.78 -10.17 2.28
C GLY A 29 -14.14 -9.33 1.18
N TYR A 30 -14.33 -8.01 1.21
CA TYR A 30 -13.73 -7.08 0.28
C TYR A 30 -12.46 -6.52 0.91
N GLY A 31 -11.35 -7.17 0.59
CA GLY A 31 -10.02 -6.70 0.92
C GLY A 31 -9.63 -5.38 0.23
N MET A 32 -10.14 -4.24 0.71
CA MET A 32 -10.11 -2.95 0.00
C MET A 32 -9.11 -1.92 0.55
N GLY A 33 -8.27 -2.25 1.55
CA GLY A 33 -7.44 -1.23 2.20
C GLY A 33 -6.06 -1.68 2.64
N TYR A 34 -5.61 -2.87 2.22
CA TYR A 34 -4.39 -3.50 2.76
C TYR A 34 -3.13 -2.65 2.62
N LEU A 35 -3.08 -1.82 1.57
CA LEU A 35 -1.90 -1.03 1.21
C LEU A 35 -2.13 0.48 1.41
N ARG A 36 -3.23 0.89 2.05
CA ARG A 36 -3.55 2.30 2.32
C ARG A 36 -2.49 3.03 3.14
N SER A 37 -1.71 2.26 3.91
CA SER A 37 -0.64 2.74 4.78
C SER A 37 0.67 2.98 4.05
N LEU A 38 0.87 2.33 2.89
CA LEU A 38 2.10 2.43 2.11
C LEU A 38 2.51 3.88 1.82
N PRO A 39 1.60 4.79 1.41
CA PRO A 39 1.98 6.17 1.13
C PRO A 39 2.60 6.86 2.34
N LEU A 40 2.07 6.61 3.55
CA LEU A 40 2.61 7.17 4.77
C LEU A 40 3.95 6.53 5.15
N LEU A 41 4.09 5.22 4.97
CA LEU A 41 5.35 4.51 5.22
C LEU A 41 6.45 4.99 4.26
N LEU A 42 6.13 5.14 2.98
CA LEU A 42 7.00 5.72 1.96
C LEU A 42 7.41 7.15 2.31
N HIS A 43 6.47 7.97 2.79
CA HIS A 43 6.77 9.32 3.27
C HIS A 43 7.83 9.33 4.39
N TYR A 44 7.77 8.36 5.30
CA TYR A 44 8.79 8.20 6.35
C TYR A 44 10.08 7.50 5.88
N GLY A 45 10.18 7.16 4.59
CA GLY A 45 11.37 6.57 3.98
C GLY A 45 11.38 5.04 3.94
N VAL A 46 10.27 4.37 4.29
CA VAL A 46 10.12 2.92 4.17
C VAL A 46 9.88 2.57 2.71
N THR A 47 10.89 2.02 2.03
CA THR A 47 10.83 1.80 0.57
C THR A 47 10.83 0.34 0.14
N GLN A 48 11.07 -0.60 1.07
CA GLN A 48 11.15 -2.02 0.77
C GLN A 48 10.13 -2.82 1.58
N PHE A 49 9.29 -3.58 0.87
CA PHE A 49 8.14 -4.28 1.43
C PHE A 49 8.14 -5.78 1.14
N THR A 50 7.41 -6.55 1.96
CA THR A 50 7.02 -7.92 1.65
C THR A 50 5.58 -8.12 2.13
N PHE A 51 4.76 -8.74 1.30
CA PHE A 51 3.37 -9.05 1.61
C PHE A 51 2.93 -10.26 0.78
N PRO A 52 1.82 -10.93 1.13
CA PRO A 52 1.32 -12.07 0.38
C PRO A 52 1.08 -11.72 -1.09
N ARG A 53 1.55 -12.56 -2.02
CA ARG A 53 1.36 -12.36 -3.47
C ARG A 53 -0.10 -12.08 -3.84
N GLY A 54 -1.03 -12.76 -3.16
CA GLY A 54 -2.47 -12.63 -3.35
C GLY A 54 -3.02 -11.22 -3.14
N TRP A 55 -2.32 -10.31 -2.46
CA TRP A 55 -2.82 -8.96 -2.23
C TRP A 55 -2.72 -8.04 -3.46
N LEU A 56 -1.75 -8.29 -4.33
CA LEU A 56 -1.67 -7.62 -5.64
C LEU A 56 -2.30 -8.47 -6.74
N SER A 57 -2.27 -9.79 -6.61
CA SER A 57 -2.78 -10.72 -7.63
C SER A 57 -4.22 -11.20 -7.39
N ALA A 58 -4.97 -10.57 -6.49
CA ALA A 58 -6.24 -11.09 -5.96
C ALA A 58 -7.27 -11.48 -7.03
N SER A 59 -7.16 -10.94 -8.24
CA SER A 59 -8.11 -11.16 -9.35
C SER A 59 -7.49 -11.68 -10.65
N SER A 60 -6.17 -11.57 -10.84
CA SER A 60 -5.46 -12.08 -12.03
C SER A 60 -3.95 -12.09 -11.81
N THR A 61 -3.24 -13.10 -12.34
CA THR A 61 -1.77 -13.10 -12.39
C THR A 61 -1.24 -11.98 -13.30
N ASP A 62 -1.99 -11.65 -14.35
CA ASP A 62 -1.57 -10.71 -15.38
C ASP A 62 -1.58 -9.27 -14.84
N THR A 63 -2.43 -8.99 -13.85
CA THR A 63 -2.45 -7.68 -13.19
C THR A 63 -1.20 -7.42 -12.38
N PHE A 64 -0.65 -8.44 -11.71
CA PHE A 64 0.61 -8.29 -10.98
C PHE A 64 1.74 -7.94 -11.95
N ASP A 65 1.87 -8.68 -13.06
CA ASP A 65 2.93 -8.45 -14.05
C ASP A 65 2.81 -7.08 -14.73
N ALA A 66 1.60 -6.53 -14.84
CA ALA A 66 1.37 -5.22 -15.46
C ALA A 66 1.75 -4.03 -14.55
N VAL A 67 1.70 -4.18 -13.22
CA VAL A 67 1.96 -3.07 -12.27
C VAL A 67 3.37 -3.08 -11.68
N VAL A 68 4.19 -4.06 -12.08
CA VAL A 68 5.50 -4.31 -11.47
C VAL A 68 6.60 -4.53 -12.51
N GLU A 69 7.79 -4.04 -12.21
CA GLU A 69 9.01 -4.36 -12.95
C GLU A 69 9.78 -5.44 -12.21
N GLU A 70 9.98 -6.60 -12.84
CA GLU A 70 10.81 -7.66 -12.28
C GLU A 70 12.28 -7.21 -12.19
N ARG A 71 12.88 -7.44 -11.02
CA ARG A 71 14.31 -7.28 -10.74
C ARG A 71 14.92 -8.64 -10.37
N GLU A 72 16.22 -8.64 -10.11
CA GLU A 72 16.93 -9.85 -9.69
C GLU A 72 16.36 -10.41 -8.36
N ASP A 73 16.47 -11.74 -8.16
CA ASP A 73 16.17 -12.42 -6.90
C ASP A 73 14.74 -12.27 -6.35
N ARG A 74 13.73 -12.28 -7.23
CA ARG A 74 12.30 -12.14 -6.87
C ARG A 74 12.00 -10.82 -6.16
N GLN A 75 12.79 -9.81 -6.48
CA GLN A 75 12.51 -8.43 -6.16
C GLN A 75 11.77 -7.80 -7.32
N PHE A 76 10.93 -6.86 -7.01
CA PHE A 76 10.09 -6.21 -7.99
C PHE A 76 9.90 -4.76 -7.59
N ARG A 77 9.64 -3.90 -8.56
CA ARG A 77 9.31 -2.50 -8.31
C ARG A 77 7.87 -2.23 -8.71
N TYR A 78 7.02 -1.77 -7.80
CA TYR A 78 5.71 -1.24 -8.15
C TYR A 78 5.87 0.12 -8.83
N THR A 79 5.22 0.30 -9.99
CA THR A 79 5.39 1.51 -10.83
C THR A 79 4.07 2.09 -11.34
N ALA A 80 2.93 1.55 -10.92
CA ALA A 80 1.64 1.95 -11.50
C ALA A 80 1.19 3.37 -11.12
N ILE A 81 1.63 3.88 -9.97
CA ILE A 81 1.28 5.22 -9.50
C ILE A 81 2.58 6.00 -9.24
N PRO A 82 2.82 7.13 -9.95
CA PRO A 82 3.94 8.02 -9.69
C PRO A 82 3.93 8.52 -8.24
N ASP A 83 5.12 8.74 -7.68
CA ASP A 83 5.36 9.13 -6.29
C ASP A 83 4.90 8.09 -5.24
N LEU A 84 4.48 6.90 -5.68
CA LEU A 84 4.19 5.73 -4.84
C LEU A 84 5.00 4.51 -5.30
N GLU A 85 6.15 4.70 -5.93
CA GLU A 85 7.02 3.59 -6.30
C GLU A 85 7.66 2.97 -5.06
N PHE A 86 7.59 1.65 -4.98
CA PHE A 86 8.21 0.89 -3.89
C PHE A 86 8.79 -0.41 -4.40
N ASP A 87 9.83 -0.88 -3.72
CA ASP A 87 10.39 -2.19 -3.97
C ASP A 87 9.66 -3.21 -3.10
N TYR A 88 9.24 -4.34 -3.67
CA TYR A 88 8.72 -5.46 -2.90
C TYR A 88 9.46 -6.75 -3.22
N VAL A 89 9.56 -7.61 -2.22
CA VAL A 89 10.27 -8.89 -2.33
C VAL A 89 9.31 -9.99 -1.92
N LEU A 90 9.20 -11.03 -2.77
CA LEU A 90 8.48 -12.23 -2.39
C LEU A 90 9.40 -13.13 -1.57
N ILE A 91 8.97 -13.44 -0.34
CA ILE A 91 9.68 -14.34 0.57
C ILE A 91 8.94 -15.66 0.58
N ASP A 92 9.46 -16.62 -0.17
CA ASP A 92 8.87 -17.94 -0.29
C ASP A 92 9.06 -18.80 0.98
N THR A 93 8.25 -19.84 1.06
CA THR A 93 8.29 -20.80 2.17
C THR A 93 9.60 -21.59 2.24
N ASP A 94 10.37 -21.68 1.16
CA ASP A 94 11.66 -22.38 1.08
C ASP A 94 12.87 -21.48 1.40
N ARG A 95 12.74 -20.15 1.29
CA ARG A 95 13.81 -19.22 1.70
C ARG A 95 14.08 -19.35 3.19
N ARG A 96 15.36 -19.43 3.54
CA ARG A 96 15.83 -19.54 4.92
C ARG A 96 16.19 -18.18 5.49
N ALA A 97 16.05 -18.01 6.81
CA ALA A 97 16.38 -16.75 7.48
C ALA A 97 17.82 -16.29 7.23
N ASP A 98 18.77 -17.23 7.13
CA ASP A 98 20.19 -16.95 6.84
C ASP A 98 20.47 -16.52 5.39
N THR A 99 19.45 -16.47 4.53
CA THR A 99 19.57 -15.93 3.17
C THR A 99 18.87 -14.57 3.00
N LEU A 100 18.17 -14.08 4.02
CA LEU A 100 17.44 -12.82 3.98
C LEU A 100 18.35 -11.69 4.47
N GLY A 101 18.73 -10.77 3.58
CA GLY A 101 19.60 -9.65 3.89
C GLY A 101 19.04 -8.34 3.33
N PHE A 102 18.72 -7.39 4.20
CA PHE A 102 18.09 -6.12 3.85
C PHE A 102 18.60 -5.00 4.75
N ASP A 103 18.80 -3.80 4.21
CA ASP A 103 19.00 -2.61 5.06
C ASP A 103 17.72 -2.34 5.86
N GLN A 104 16.58 -2.46 5.19
CA GLN A 104 15.27 -2.25 5.77
C GLN A 104 14.27 -3.21 5.12
N LEU A 105 13.32 -3.72 5.88
CA LEU A 105 12.16 -4.40 5.32
C LEU A 105 10.90 -4.11 6.14
N CYS A 106 9.80 -3.84 5.44
CA CYS A 106 8.46 -3.79 6.03
C CYS A 106 7.64 -4.99 5.59
N GLN A 107 7.27 -5.85 6.54
CA GLN A 107 6.28 -6.89 6.28
C GLN A 107 4.88 -6.33 6.51
N VAL A 108 3.99 -6.54 5.55
CA VAL A 108 2.56 -6.33 5.74
C VAL A 108 1.86 -7.69 5.74
N THR A 109 1.15 -8.01 6.83
CA THR A 109 0.48 -9.30 7.01
C THR A 109 -0.67 -9.17 8.01
N ASN A 110 -1.50 -10.21 8.17
CA ASN A 110 -2.51 -10.26 9.23
C ASN A 110 -2.48 -11.61 9.96
N GLN A 111 -3.18 -11.69 11.09
CA GLN A 111 -3.18 -12.88 11.95
C GLN A 111 -3.69 -14.12 11.22
N ASP A 112 -4.76 -14.00 10.42
CA ASP A 112 -5.32 -15.13 9.67
C ASP A 112 -4.32 -15.73 8.66
N LEU A 113 -3.58 -14.87 7.96
CA LEU A 113 -2.55 -15.29 7.02
C LEU A 113 -1.34 -15.91 7.70
N GLU A 114 -0.92 -15.35 8.83
CA GLU A 114 0.13 -15.93 9.66
C GLU A 114 -0.29 -17.31 10.17
N ASP A 115 -1.56 -17.47 10.57
CA ASP A 115 -2.08 -18.71 11.10
C ASP A 115 -2.26 -19.82 10.05
N ALA A 116 -2.56 -19.42 8.81
CA ALA A 116 -2.72 -20.34 7.69
C ALA A 116 -1.39 -20.86 7.10
N GLN A 117 -0.26 -20.21 7.42
CA GLN A 117 1.05 -20.57 6.86
C GLN A 117 1.67 -21.80 7.53
N THR A 118 2.18 -22.74 6.74
CA THR A 118 2.95 -23.89 7.26
C THR A 118 4.36 -23.51 7.70
N SER A 119 4.88 -22.38 7.20
CA SER A 119 6.17 -21.81 7.55
C SER A 119 6.00 -20.30 7.67
N SER A 120 6.11 -19.79 8.89
CA SER A 120 5.94 -18.37 9.20
C SER A 120 7.00 -17.52 8.51
N THR A 121 6.55 -16.66 7.60
CA THR A 121 7.41 -15.62 7.00
C THR A 121 7.87 -14.65 8.08
N THR A 122 6.98 -14.28 9.00
CA THR A 122 7.26 -13.35 10.10
C THR A 122 8.39 -13.87 11.01
N HIS A 123 8.36 -15.15 11.35
CA HIS A 123 9.39 -15.78 12.17
C HIS A 123 10.76 -15.76 11.49
N LYS A 124 10.83 -16.07 10.19
CA LYS A 124 12.09 -16.01 9.42
C LYS A 124 12.68 -14.60 9.38
N LEU A 125 11.82 -13.60 9.21
CA LEU A 125 12.23 -12.20 9.21
C LEU A 125 12.76 -11.77 10.58
N MET A 126 12.10 -12.22 11.65
CA MET A 126 12.54 -11.99 13.01
C MET A 126 13.92 -12.64 13.28
N ASP A 127 14.14 -13.86 12.81
CA ASP A 127 15.44 -14.54 12.94
C ASP A 127 16.55 -13.84 12.13
N ALA A 128 16.24 -13.39 10.91
CA ALA A 128 17.17 -12.63 10.08
C ALA A 128 17.53 -11.28 10.72
N TYR A 129 16.55 -10.62 11.35
CA TYR A 129 16.75 -9.40 12.13
C TYR A 129 17.61 -9.65 13.38
N LYS A 130 17.32 -10.70 14.16
CA LYS A 130 18.12 -11.09 15.35
C LYS A 130 19.57 -11.47 15.03
N THR A 131 19.87 -11.80 13.78
CA THR A 131 21.21 -12.13 13.29
C THR A 131 21.86 -10.99 12.49
N ASP A 132 21.36 -9.77 12.66
CA ASP A 132 21.87 -8.53 12.03
C ASP A 132 21.87 -8.54 10.50
N ARG A 133 21.11 -9.45 9.86
CA ARG A 133 20.98 -9.48 8.40
C ARG A 133 19.92 -8.51 7.88
N ILE A 134 18.94 -8.21 8.72
CA ILE A 134 18.00 -7.11 8.52
C ILE A 134 18.36 -6.03 9.53
N LYS A 135 18.70 -4.81 9.10
CA LYS A 135 19.08 -3.74 10.04
C LYS A 135 17.87 -3.08 10.66
N GLU A 136 16.82 -2.86 9.87
CA GLU A 136 15.58 -2.22 10.29
C GLU A 136 14.38 -3.07 9.88
N LEU A 137 13.59 -3.51 10.87
CA LEU A 137 12.40 -4.33 10.62
C LEU A 137 11.14 -3.56 11.03
N PHE A 138 10.25 -3.38 10.06
CA PHE A 138 8.91 -2.83 10.25
C PHE A 138 7.90 -3.95 10.05
N LEU A 139 6.89 -4.00 10.90
CA LEU A 139 5.80 -4.97 10.80
C LEU A 139 4.49 -4.20 10.83
N LEU A 140 3.69 -4.32 9.79
CA LEU A 140 2.34 -3.79 9.71
C LEU A 140 1.35 -4.95 9.81
N THR A 141 0.56 -4.97 10.89
CA THR A 141 -0.41 -6.04 11.16
C THR A 141 -1.78 -5.49 11.52
N ASP A 142 -2.78 -6.36 11.52
CA ASP A 142 -4.16 -6.05 11.88
C ASP A 142 -4.38 -5.85 13.39
N THR A 143 -3.56 -6.50 14.22
CA THR A 143 -3.67 -6.42 15.68
C THR A 143 -2.33 -6.19 16.37
N GLY A 144 -2.36 -5.47 17.51
CA GLY A 144 -1.21 -5.29 18.40
C GLY A 144 -0.81 -6.58 19.13
N ASP A 145 -1.74 -7.53 19.27
CA ASP A 145 -1.52 -8.83 19.92
C ASP A 145 -1.06 -9.92 18.93
N PHE A 146 -0.50 -9.52 17.79
CA PHE A 146 -0.08 -10.43 16.72
C PHE A 146 0.84 -11.54 17.25
N LYS A 147 0.50 -12.79 16.88
CA LYS A 147 1.20 -14.00 17.33
C LYS A 147 1.92 -14.64 16.15
N MET A 148 3.24 -14.78 16.28
CA MET A 148 4.06 -15.47 15.29
C MET A 148 3.90 -16.98 15.44
N GLN A 149 3.73 -17.71 14.32
CA GLN A 149 3.82 -19.16 14.35
C GLN A 149 5.27 -19.65 14.47
N GLY A 150 5.47 -20.78 15.16
CA GLY A 150 6.77 -21.44 15.27
C GLY A 150 7.53 -21.23 16.59
N THR A 151 7.02 -20.40 17.51
CA THR A 151 7.57 -20.32 18.87
C THR A 151 6.96 -21.41 19.78
N VAL A 152 7.80 -22.03 20.64
CA VAL A 152 7.43 -23.18 21.51
C VAL A 152 6.24 -22.87 22.43
N THR A 153 5.98 -21.58 22.64
CA THR A 153 4.77 -21.01 23.22
C THR A 153 4.33 -19.90 22.28
N GLN A 154 3.11 -19.97 21.72
CA GLN A 154 2.48 -18.88 20.96
C GLN A 154 2.28 -17.65 21.85
N LYS A 155 3.36 -16.93 22.13
CA LYS A 155 3.36 -15.66 22.84
C LYS A 155 3.08 -14.54 21.86
N SER A 156 2.63 -13.41 22.37
CA SER A 156 2.54 -12.21 21.54
C SER A 156 3.95 -11.84 21.08
N MET A 157 4.07 -11.28 19.88
CA MET A 157 5.36 -10.85 19.36
C MET A 157 6.07 -9.85 20.29
N ALA A 158 5.31 -9.02 20.98
CA ALA A 158 5.85 -8.07 21.96
C ALA A 158 6.57 -8.73 23.14
N GLU A 159 6.25 -9.99 23.45
CA GLU A 159 6.93 -10.77 24.49
C GLU A 159 8.19 -11.50 23.97
N ASP A 160 8.27 -11.77 22.67
CA ASP A 160 9.34 -12.56 22.03
C ASP A 160 10.49 -11.69 21.46
N VAL A 161 10.35 -10.37 21.52
CA VAL A 161 11.30 -9.39 20.98
C VAL A 161 11.70 -8.39 22.06
N ASP A 162 12.99 -8.35 22.41
CA ASP A 162 13.54 -7.51 23.49
C ASP A 162 13.23 -6.00 23.34
N ARG A 163 13.02 -5.53 22.10
CA ARG A 163 12.74 -4.13 21.77
C ARG A 163 11.75 -4.03 20.61
N ILE A 164 10.47 -3.86 20.97
CA ILE A 164 9.40 -3.51 20.03
C ILE A 164 8.86 -2.12 20.37
N SER A 165 8.54 -1.33 19.35
CA SER A 165 7.70 -0.14 19.50
C SER A 165 6.41 -0.35 18.75
N GLN A 166 5.29 -0.30 19.47
CA GLN A 166 3.97 -0.37 18.87
C GLN A 166 3.44 1.02 18.57
N LEU A 167 2.90 1.19 17.37
CA LEU A 167 2.29 2.40 16.85
C LEU A 167 0.93 2.04 16.23
N ASP A 168 0.00 2.99 16.26
CA ASP A 168 -1.31 2.84 15.63
C ASP A 168 -1.35 3.65 14.32
N TYR A 169 -1.71 3.00 13.21
CA TYR A 169 -1.76 3.66 11.90
C TYR A 169 -2.79 4.79 11.86
N THR A 170 -3.91 4.66 12.55
CA THR A 170 -4.93 5.71 12.61
C THR A 170 -4.34 6.97 13.22
N ASP A 171 -3.62 6.85 14.35
CA ASP A 171 -2.97 7.99 15.00
C ASP A 171 -1.89 8.62 14.10
N LEU A 172 -1.07 7.79 13.45
CA LEU A 172 -0.03 8.23 12.52
C LEU A 172 -0.60 9.04 11.34
N ALA A 173 -1.61 8.49 10.67
CA ALA A 173 -2.24 9.13 9.52
C ALA A 173 -2.97 10.42 9.93
N GLN A 174 -3.70 10.42 11.05
CA GLN A 174 -4.39 11.61 11.54
C GLN A 174 -3.41 12.74 11.89
N LYS A 175 -2.30 12.40 12.57
CA LYS A 175 -1.25 13.36 12.87
C LYS A 175 -0.66 13.95 11.61
N TYR A 176 -0.31 13.11 10.62
CA TYR A 176 0.20 13.57 9.33
C TYR A 176 -0.79 14.53 8.65
N ILE A 177 -2.06 14.14 8.58
CA ILE A 177 -3.10 14.94 7.91
C ILE A 177 -3.27 16.30 8.61
N ALA A 178 -3.33 16.33 9.93
CA ALA A 178 -3.46 17.57 10.70
C ALA A 178 -2.25 18.51 10.57
N GLN A 179 -1.06 17.97 10.30
CA GLN A 179 0.17 18.75 10.13
C GLN A 179 0.35 19.29 8.72
N ASN A 180 -0.10 18.56 7.70
CA ASN A 180 0.14 18.89 6.29
C ASN A 180 -1.06 19.56 5.61
N PHE A 181 -2.26 19.45 6.17
CA PHE A 181 -3.46 20.06 5.63
C PHE A 181 -4.13 20.95 6.68
N GLU A 182 -4.70 22.08 6.25
CA GLU A 182 -5.45 23.00 7.12
C GLU A 182 -6.64 22.30 7.81
N LYS A 183 -7.27 21.36 7.10
CA LYS A 183 -8.31 20.45 7.59
C LYS A 183 -8.33 19.19 6.70
N PRO A 184 -8.86 18.05 7.19
CA PRO A 184 -9.11 16.89 6.34
C PRO A 184 -10.02 17.30 5.16
N ARG A 185 -9.58 17.03 3.93
CA ARG A 185 -10.36 17.33 2.71
C ARG A 185 -11.35 16.22 2.40
N LEU A 186 -11.01 14.98 2.78
CA LEU A 186 -11.91 13.84 2.83
C LEU A 186 -12.22 13.48 4.28
N SER A 187 -13.35 12.80 4.51
CA SER A 187 -13.68 12.32 5.85
C SER A 187 -12.65 11.29 6.31
N LEU A 188 -12.11 11.45 7.53
CA LEU A 188 -11.23 10.44 8.14
C LEU A 188 -11.93 9.11 8.41
N GLY A 189 -13.27 9.11 8.47
CA GLY A 189 -14.07 7.89 8.51
C GLY A 189 -14.14 7.19 7.15
N GLU A 190 -13.93 7.91 6.06
CA GLU A 190 -13.95 7.39 4.69
C GLU A 190 -12.57 6.89 4.28
N THR A 191 -11.52 7.70 4.45
CA THR A 191 -10.14 7.29 4.13
C THR A 191 -9.10 7.91 5.05
N ARG A 192 -8.06 7.12 5.32
CA ARG A 192 -6.82 7.58 5.97
C ARG A 192 -5.61 7.44 5.05
N ASN A 193 -5.80 7.08 3.80
CA ASN A 193 -4.77 7.02 2.79
C ASN A 193 -4.29 8.45 2.47
N ILE A 194 -3.06 8.79 2.86
CA ILE A 194 -2.55 10.16 2.69
C ILE A 194 -2.41 10.58 1.23
N TRP A 195 -2.26 9.64 0.30
CA TRP A 195 -2.21 9.93 -1.13
C TRP A 195 -3.55 10.48 -1.64
N LEU A 196 -4.68 9.93 -1.16
CA LEU A 196 -6.02 10.44 -1.47
C LEU A 196 -6.26 11.84 -0.86
N HIS A 197 -5.70 12.13 0.32
CA HIS A 197 -5.77 13.47 0.91
C HIS A 197 -4.97 14.50 0.11
N HIS A 198 -3.82 14.11 -0.45
CA HIS A 198 -3.08 14.96 -1.39
C HIS A 198 -3.84 15.18 -2.70
N ALA A 199 -4.42 14.12 -3.29
CA ALA A 199 -5.28 14.23 -4.46
C ALA A 199 -6.47 15.19 -4.20
N ALA A 200 -7.07 15.13 -3.01
CA ALA A 200 -8.15 16.02 -2.61
C ALA A 200 -7.71 17.48 -2.41
N ALA A 201 -6.44 17.71 -2.03
CA ALA A 201 -5.88 19.05 -1.97
C ALA A 201 -5.69 19.63 -3.38
N GLU A 202 -5.11 18.86 -4.30
CA GLU A 202 -4.97 19.23 -5.72
C GLU A 202 -6.33 19.48 -6.37
N TYR A 203 -7.32 18.62 -6.09
CA TYR A 203 -8.69 18.80 -6.54
C TYR A 203 -9.23 20.18 -6.16
N LYS A 204 -9.04 20.60 -4.91
CA LYS A 204 -9.48 21.93 -4.47
C LYS A 204 -8.80 23.05 -5.23
N ASP A 205 -7.49 22.94 -5.44
CA ASP A 205 -6.70 23.98 -6.09
C ASP A 205 -7.06 24.11 -7.58
N VAL A 206 -7.32 22.99 -8.26
CA VAL A 206 -7.65 22.92 -9.69
C VAL A 206 -9.13 23.20 -9.98
N MET A 207 -10.03 22.59 -9.20
CA MET A 207 -11.48 22.67 -9.42
C MET A 207 -12.12 23.89 -8.73
N GLY A 208 -11.47 24.46 -7.72
CA GLY A 208 -11.94 25.61 -6.96
C GLY A 208 -12.95 25.29 -5.85
N TYR A 209 -13.25 24.02 -5.61
CA TYR A 209 -14.13 23.53 -4.54
C TYR A 209 -13.62 22.19 -3.99
N GLU A 210 -14.06 21.83 -2.77
CA GLU A 210 -13.60 20.62 -2.11
C GLU A 210 -14.36 19.38 -2.60
N PRO A 211 -13.69 18.22 -2.77
CA PRO A 211 -14.38 16.96 -3.01
C PRO A 211 -15.18 16.58 -1.76
N THR A 212 -16.29 15.90 -1.95
CA THR A 212 -17.16 15.44 -0.86
C THR A 212 -16.96 13.98 -0.52
N GLN A 213 -16.47 13.19 -1.48
CA GLN A 213 -16.25 11.74 -1.39
C GLN A 213 -15.03 11.34 -2.23
N ILE A 214 -14.45 10.17 -1.97
CA ILE A 214 -13.31 9.63 -2.74
C ILE A 214 -13.65 9.55 -4.23
N ARG A 215 -14.86 9.11 -4.58
CA ARG A 215 -15.27 8.94 -5.98
C ARG A 215 -15.19 10.22 -6.81
N ASP A 216 -15.34 11.38 -6.17
CA ASP A 216 -15.27 12.68 -6.85
C ASP A 216 -13.86 12.90 -7.44
N LEU A 217 -12.84 12.26 -6.86
CA LEU A 217 -11.45 12.29 -7.35
C LEU A 217 -11.23 11.44 -8.61
N PHE A 218 -12.22 10.66 -9.05
CA PHE A 218 -12.11 9.74 -10.19
C PHE A 218 -13.15 10.00 -11.30
N GLU A 219 -13.94 11.08 -11.20
CA GLU A 219 -14.97 11.44 -12.19
C GLU A 219 -14.35 12.18 -13.40
N PHE A 220 -13.56 11.46 -14.21
CA PHE A 220 -12.74 12.05 -15.29
C PHE A 220 -13.51 12.86 -16.35
N ASP A 221 -14.81 12.61 -16.53
CA ASP A 221 -15.69 13.37 -17.42
C ASP A 221 -15.77 14.86 -17.03
N ILE A 222 -15.58 15.17 -15.74
CA ILE A 222 -15.62 16.55 -15.22
C ILE A 222 -14.31 17.01 -14.59
N LEU A 223 -13.39 16.08 -14.27
CA LEU A 223 -12.09 16.44 -13.71
C LEU A 223 -11.28 17.22 -14.72
N LYS A 224 -10.69 18.33 -14.27
CA LYS A 224 -9.66 19.02 -15.05
C LYS A 224 -8.32 18.31 -14.90
N PRO A 225 -7.41 18.45 -15.88
CA PRO A 225 -6.00 18.11 -15.73
C PRO A 225 -5.37 18.74 -14.48
N GLY A 226 -4.31 18.12 -13.95
CA GLY A 226 -3.54 18.64 -12.82
C GLY A 226 -3.83 18.00 -11.46
N ILE A 227 -4.74 17.02 -11.40
CA ILE A 227 -4.99 16.19 -10.21
C ILE A 227 -4.31 14.83 -10.41
N ARG A 228 -3.56 14.34 -9.42
CA ARG A 228 -2.76 13.10 -9.52
C ARG A 228 -3.55 11.82 -9.85
N THR A 229 -4.87 11.80 -9.67
CA THR A 229 -5.68 10.65 -10.07
C THR A 229 -5.68 10.41 -11.58
N TRP A 230 -5.32 11.41 -12.39
CA TRP A 230 -5.04 11.22 -13.81
C TRP A 230 -3.89 10.25 -14.08
N ASP A 231 -2.92 10.10 -13.16
CA ASP A 231 -1.85 9.11 -13.31
C ASP A 231 -2.40 7.68 -13.33
N ILE A 232 -3.44 7.40 -12.53
CA ILE A 232 -4.10 6.09 -12.52
C ILE A 232 -4.79 5.84 -13.87
N LEU A 233 -5.48 6.85 -14.42
CA LEU A 233 -6.11 6.70 -15.73
C LEU A 233 -5.08 6.52 -16.84
N GLU A 234 -3.99 7.29 -16.84
CA GLU A 234 -2.90 7.16 -17.81
C GLU A 234 -2.21 5.80 -17.71
N PHE A 235 -2.05 5.26 -16.50
CA PHE A 235 -1.54 3.90 -16.31
C PHE A 235 -2.47 2.84 -16.88
N LEU A 236 -3.77 2.95 -16.58
CA LEU A 236 -4.79 1.99 -17.00
C LEU A 236 -5.13 2.06 -18.49
N ALA A 237 -4.75 3.14 -19.19
CA ALA A 237 -4.91 3.26 -20.65
C ALA A 237 -3.99 2.29 -21.41
N SER A 238 -4.40 1.03 -21.46
CA SER A 238 -3.66 -0.09 -22.02
C SER A 238 -4.59 -1.15 -22.60
N ASP A 239 -4.05 -2.02 -23.48
CA ASP A 239 -4.76 -3.19 -23.98
C ASP A 239 -5.16 -4.15 -22.84
N THR A 240 -4.36 -4.25 -21.78
CA THR A 240 -4.68 -5.07 -20.60
C THR A 240 -5.99 -4.66 -19.95
N ALA A 241 -6.19 -3.36 -19.69
CA ALA A 241 -7.44 -2.87 -19.10
C ALA A 241 -8.65 -3.03 -20.03
N LYS A 242 -8.41 -3.03 -21.34
CA LYS A 242 -9.44 -3.23 -22.36
C LYS A 242 -9.91 -4.68 -22.44
N GLU A 243 -8.98 -5.62 -22.29
CA GLU A 243 -9.23 -7.07 -22.37
C GLU A 243 -9.69 -7.65 -21.03
N ASP A 244 -9.17 -7.15 -19.92
CA ASP A 244 -9.46 -7.62 -18.57
C ASP A 244 -9.95 -6.48 -17.65
N PRO A 245 -11.27 -6.32 -17.46
CA PRO A 245 -11.83 -5.34 -16.53
C PRO A 245 -11.38 -5.54 -15.07
N ALA A 246 -10.94 -6.74 -14.67
CA ALA A 246 -10.39 -6.99 -13.34
C ALA A 246 -9.05 -6.28 -13.12
N HIS A 247 -8.39 -5.82 -14.18
CA HIS A 247 -7.19 -5.00 -14.09
C HIS A 247 -7.47 -3.64 -13.41
N ILE A 248 -8.61 -3.01 -13.71
CA ILE A 248 -9.03 -1.74 -13.07
C ILE A 248 -9.27 -1.94 -11.57
N GLU A 249 -9.97 -3.01 -11.21
CA GLU A 249 -10.21 -3.38 -9.81
C GLU A 249 -8.87 -3.56 -9.09
N ALA A 250 -7.98 -4.37 -9.62
CA ALA A 250 -6.73 -4.71 -8.93
C ALA A 250 -5.72 -3.54 -8.84
N VAL A 251 -5.79 -2.53 -9.71
CA VAL A 251 -5.01 -1.29 -9.59
C VAL A 251 -5.56 -0.36 -8.50
N THR A 252 -6.89 -0.28 -8.36
CA THR A 252 -7.55 0.71 -7.48
C THR A 252 -7.84 0.17 -6.07
N ARG A 253 -8.19 -1.11 -5.98
CA ARG A 253 -8.61 -1.82 -4.76
C ARG A 253 -7.60 -1.77 -3.61
N PRO A 254 -6.27 -1.81 -3.81
CA PRO A 254 -5.34 -1.72 -2.68
C PRO A 254 -5.39 -0.39 -1.91
N TRP A 255 -5.98 0.65 -2.51
CA TRP A 255 -5.89 2.04 -2.05
C TRP A 255 -7.20 2.65 -1.55
N VAL A 256 -8.35 2.10 -1.94
CA VAL A 256 -9.69 2.67 -1.71
C VAL A 256 -10.45 1.83 -0.69
N GLU A 257 -10.55 2.30 0.55
CA GLU A 257 -10.99 1.50 1.71
C GLU A 257 -12.49 1.15 1.78
N SER A 258 -13.25 1.41 0.73
CA SER A 258 -14.70 1.24 0.64
C SER A 258 -15.10 0.62 -0.71
N ASP A 259 -16.41 0.43 -0.95
CA ASP A 259 -16.92 -0.03 -2.24
C ASP A 259 -16.40 0.84 -3.39
N ASN A 260 -15.59 0.23 -4.26
CA ASN A 260 -14.92 0.90 -5.38
C ASN A 260 -15.71 0.79 -6.70
N SER A 261 -16.86 0.12 -6.74
CA SER A 261 -17.60 -0.18 -7.98
C SER A 261 -17.95 1.06 -8.81
N VAL A 262 -18.26 2.18 -8.13
CA VAL A 262 -18.52 3.46 -8.78
C VAL A 262 -17.24 4.05 -9.38
N ILE A 263 -16.13 3.99 -8.65
CA ILE A 263 -14.82 4.45 -9.12
C ILE A 263 -14.37 3.64 -10.34
N GLU A 264 -14.54 2.31 -10.31
CA GLU A 264 -14.26 1.44 -11.44
C GLU A 264 -15.10 1.80 -12.67
N THR A 265 -16.36 2.15 -12.46
CA THR A 265 -17.26 2.58 -13.54
C THR A 265 -16.78 3.89 -14.17
N TYR A 266 -16.42 4.88 -13.36
CA TYR A 266 -15.89 6.15 -13.87
C TYR A 266 -14.59 5.97 -14.64
N ILE A 267 -13.65 5.19 -14.09
CA ILE A 267 -12.39 4.86 -14.79
C ILE A 267 -12.69 4.17 -16.13
N ARG A 268 -13.55 3.15 -16.13
CA ARG A 268 -13.87 2.40 -17.35
C ARG A 268 -14.49 3.27 -18.44
N ASN A 269 -15.43 4.14 -18.06
CA ASN A 269 -16.05 5.06 -19.02
C ASN A 269 -15.01 6.00 -19.63
N ALA A 270 -14.17 6.61 -18.79
CA ALA A 270 -13.10 7.49 -19.24
C ALA A 270 -12.10 6.77 -20.16
N LEU A 271 -11.67 5.55 -19.80
CA LEU A 271 -10.80 4.75 -20.65
C LEU A 271 -11.42 4.46 -22.03
N GLN A 272 -12.73 4.20 -22.09
CA GLN A 272 -13.44 4.03 -23.36
C GLN A 272 -13.44 5.30 -24.20
N GLU A 273 -13.63 6.48 -23.59
CA GLU A 273 -13.57 7.76 -24.30
C GLU A 273 -12.19 8.04 -24.91
N PHE A 274 -11.13 7.65 -24.21
CA PHE A 274 -9.75 7.75 -24.71
C PHE A 274 -9.33 6.56 -25.58
N ASP A 275 -10.23 5.65 -25.95
CA ASP A 275 -9.94 4.41 -26.69
C ASP A 275 -8.85 3.53 -26.05
N TYR A 276 -8.67 3.61 -24.73
CA TYR A 276 -7.59 2.98 -23.97
C TYR A 276 -6.18 3.40 -24.44
N ASP A 277 -6.06 4.60 -25.05
CA ASP A 277 -4.79 5.12 -25.58
C ASP A 277 -4.10 6.04 -24.56
N ARG A 278 -2.98 5.55 -24.03
CA ARG A 278 -2.14 6.26 -23.06
C ARG A 278 -1.70 7.64 -23.54
N GLU A 279 -1.32 7.77 -24.82
CA GLU A 279 -0.83 9.03 -25.34
C GLU A 279 -1.96 10.06 -25.51
N LYS A 280 -3.20 9.62 -25.75
CA LYS A 280 -4.36 10.53 -25.74
C LYS A 280 -4.66 11.06 -24.34
N VAL A 281 -4.61 10.19 -23.32
CA VAL A 281 -4.78 10.62 -21.91
C VAL A 281 -3.68 11.62 -21.54
N ARG A 282 -2.42 11.30 -21.87
CA ARG A 282 -1.29 12.18 -21.59
C ARG A 282 -1.41 13.52 -22.32
N ALA A 283 -1.76 13.52 -23.61
CA ALA A 283 -1.93 14.74 -24.39
C ALA A 283 -2.99 15.66 -23.75
N TYR A 284 -4.17 15.13 -23.44
CA TYR A 284 -5.24 15.88 -22.76
C TYR A 284 -4.77 16.49 -21.44
N ARG A 285 -3.97 15.75 -20.66
CA ARG A 285 -3.43 16.22 -19.38
C ARG A 285 -2.43 17.38 -19.51
N THR A 286 -1.75 17.48 -20.66
CA THR A 286 -0.70 18.48 -20.92
C THR A 286 -1.16 19.68 -21.73
N GLU A 287 -2.45 19.74 -22.13
CA GLU A 287 -3.00 20.80 -22.99
C GLU A 287 -3.31 22.15 -22.29
N ASP A 288 -2.93 22.32 -21.01
CA ASP A 288 -3.04 23.59 -20.25
C ASP A 288 -1.70 24.33 -20.06
#